data_AF-A0A971YZB9-F1
#
_entry.id   AF-A0A971YZB9-F1
#
_cell.length_a   1.000
_cell.length_b   1.000
_cell.length_c   1.000
_cell.angle_alpha   90.00
_cell.angle_beta   90.00
_cell.angle_gamma   90.00
#
_symmetry.space_group_name_H-M   'P 1'
#
loop_
_entity.id
_entity.type
_entity.pdbx_description
1 polymer ?
#
loop_
_entity_poly.entity_id
_entity_poly.type
_entity_poly.pdbx_seq_one_letter_code
_entity_poly.pdbx_strand_id
1 'polypeptide(L)'
;MSTATHLAELTAIYEEELARYTDFLRSARQLTETLKANAAEAQLSELFTEQSELIAKINNLDRAARELKNKLAAELGVDEVSVSVVSGLPGAVEFETVLQKLAALLLELQTVEQENTALLEARLKNLVQKRQVPPPKRSIRLAYRKRSESDDSAIDKKR
;
A
#
# COMPACT_ATOMS: atom_id res chain seq x y z
N MET A 1 -1.91 1.22 38.44
CA MET A 1 -1.31 0.13 37.65
C MET A 1 0.20 0.21 37.82
N SER A 2 0.96 -0.87 37.62
CA SER A 2 2.42 -0.83 37.74
C SER A 2 3.08 -0.58 36.37
N THR A 3 4.31 -0.08 36.38
CA THR A 3 5.14 0.12 35.17
C THR A 3 5.30 -1.16 34.35
N ALA A 4 5.33 -2.33 35.01
CA ALA A 4 5.37 -3.63 34.35
C ALA A 4 4.07 -3.95 33.59
N THR A 5 2.91 -3.52 34.11
CA THR A 5 1.62 -3.68 33.40
C THR A 5 1.58 -2.83 32.13
N HIS A 6 1.99 -1.56 32.22
CA HIS A 6 2.04 -0.68 31.06
C HIS A 6 3.05 -1.13 30.01
N LEU A 7 4.21 -1.69 30.41
CA LEU A 7 5.17 -2.27 29.47
C LEU A 7 4.59 -3.51 28.77
N ALA A 8 3.92 -4.40 29.51
CA ALA A 8 3.28 -5.57 28.92
C ALA A 8 2.16 -5.20 27.94
N GLU A 9 1.32 -4.21 28.27
CA GLU A 9 0.29 -3.68 27.37
C GLU A 9 0.91 -3.06 26.11
N LEU A 10 2.00 -2.31 26.26
CA LEU A 10 2.71 -1.72 25.13
C LEU A 10 3.35 -2.81 24.23
N THR A 11 3.93 -3.85 24.82
CA THR A 11 4.43 -5.02 24.07
C THR A 11 3.31 -5.68 23.28
N ALA A 12 2.15 -5.90 23.88
CA ALA A 12 1.01 -6.50 23.20
C ALA A 12 0.52 -5.67 22.00
N ILE A 13 0.52 -4.34 22.12
CA ILE A 13 0.22 -3.46 20.98
C ILE A 13 1.23 -3.63 19.85
N TYR A 14 2.53 -3.69 20.18
CA TYR A 14 3.57 -3.89 19.17
C TYR A 14 3.53 -5.29 18.54
N GLU A 15 3.12 -6.31 19.28
CA GLU A 15 2.86 -7.64 18.71
C GLU A 15 1.69 -7.61 17.73
N GLU A 16 0.63 -6.85 18.04
CA GLU A 16 -0.48 -6.66 17.10
C GLU A 16 -0.03 -5.88 15.86
N GLU A 17 0.72 -4.78 16.03
CA GLU A 17 1.30 -4.03 14.91
C GLU A 17 2.15 -4.95 14.01
N LEU A 18 2.97 -5.81 14.61
CA LEU A 18 3.80 -6.76 13.88
C LEU A 18 2.95 -7.71 13.04
N ALA A 19 1.83 -8.20 13.58
CA ALA A 19 0.88 -9.01 12.81
C ALA A 19 0.27 -8.22 11.65
N ARG A 20 -0.14 -6.96 11.87
CA ARG A 20 -0.71 -6.10 10.82
C ARG A 20 0.29 -5.75 9.72
N TYR A 21 1.54 -5.45 10.07
CA TYR A 21 2.59 -5.22 9.09
C TYR A 21 2.95 -6.49 8.32
N THR A 22 2.83 -7.66 8.95
CA THR A 22 3.04 -8.95 8.26
C THR A 22 1.95 -9.18 7.21
N ASP A 23 0.69 -8.92 7.56
CA ASP A 23 -0.43 -8.93 6.62
C ASP A 23 -0.22 -7.92 5.48
N PHE A 24 0.26 -6.71 5.81
CA PHE A 24 0.57 -5.68 4.82
C PHE A 24 1.66 -6.13 3.86
N LEU A 25 2.76 -6.69 4.37
CA LEU A 25 3.85 -7.21 3.53
C LEU A 25 3.36 -8.31 2.58
N ARG A 26 2.48 -9.20 3.05
CA ARG A 26 1.86 -10.22 2.19
C ARG A 26 1.05 -9.57 1.07
N SER A 27 0.21 -8.59 1.38
CA SER A 27 -0.59 -7.86 0.38
C SER A 27 0.31 -7.09 -0.61
N ALA A 28 1.39 -6.46 -0.12
CA ALA A 28 2.39 -5.78 -0.95
C ALA A 28 3.11 -6.73 -1.92
N ARG A 29 3.45 -7.94 -1.50
CA ARG A 29 4.02 -8.98 -2.38
C ARG A 29 3.01 -9.48 -3.41
N GLN A 30 1.75 -9.67 -3.00
CA GLN A 30 0.69 -10.02 -3.94
C GLN A 30 0.49 -8.92 -4.99
N LEU A 31 0.62 -7.64 -4.61
CA LEU A 31 0.60 -6.52 -5.54
C LEU A 31 1.76 -6.62 -6.53
N THR A 32 2.98 -6.93 -6.07
CA THR A 32 4.14 -7.13 -6.94
C THR A 32 3.87 -8.18 -8.02
N GLU A 33 3.38 -9.35 -7.62
CA GLU A 33 3.08 -10.45 -8.56
C GLU A 33 1.94 -10.08 -9.51
N THR A 34 0.90 -9.42 -9.01
CA THR A 34 -0.24 -8.94 -9.81
C THR A 34 0.20 -7.92 -10.87
N LEU A 35 1.13 -7.03 -10.52
CA LEU A 35 1.71 -6.05 -11.43
C LEU A 35 2.57 -6.72 -12.52
N LYS A 36 3.41 -7.70 -12.14
CA LYS A 36 4.23 -8.50 -13.08
C LYS A 36 3.37 -9.30 -14.05
N ALA A 37 2.26 -9.86 -13.56
CA ALA A 37 1.32 -10.64 -14.38
C ALA A 37 0.43 -9.78 -15.31
N ASN A 38 0.55 -8.44 -15.28
CA ASN A 38 -0.35 -7.52 -16.00
C ASN A 38 -1.84 -7.81 -15.74
N ALA A 39 -2.18 -8.13 -14.48
CA ALA A 39 -3.53 -8.53 -14.14
C ALA A 39 -4.56 -7.38 -14.29
N ALA A 40 -5.84 -7.76 -14.21
CA ALA A 40 -6.97 -6.86 -14.38
C ALA A 40 -7.00 -5.75 -13.30
N GLU A 41 -7.51 -4.58 -13.66
CA GLU A 41 -7.58 -3.41 -12.76
C GLU A 41 -8.40 -3.69 -11.49
N ALA A 42 -9.42 -4.54 -11.57
CA ALA A 42 -10.24 -4.93 -10.41
C ALA A 42 -9.40 -5.57 -9.28
N GLN A 43 -8.46 -6.46 -9.63
CA GLN A 43 -7.58 -7.12 -8.65
C GLN A 43 -6.61 -6.14 -7.99
N LEU A 44 -6.13 -5.15 -8.74
CA LEU A 44 -5.30 -4.07 -8.16
C LEU A 44 -6.12 -3.23 -7.18
N SER A 45 -7.37 -2.90 -7.52
CA SER A 45 -8.26 -2.11 -6.67
C SER A 45 -8.58 -2.82 -5.35
N GLU A 46 -8.77 -4.13 -5.37
CA GLU A 46 -8.99 -4.93 -4.16
C GLU A 46 -7.77 -4.89 -3.24
N LEU A 47 -6.56 -5.10 -3.78
CA LEU A 47 -5.31 -5.05 -3.01
C LEU A 47 -5.06 -3.66 -2.40
N PHE A 48 -5.30 -2.57 -3.14
CA PHE A 48 -5.17 -1.22 -2.58
C PHE A 48 -6.18 -0.94 -1.47
N THR A 49 -7.37 -1.53 -1.55
CA THR A 49 -8.41 -1.39 -0.51
C THR A 49 -7.95 -2.13 0.76
N GLU A 50 -7.48 -3.38 0.63
CA GLU A 50 -6.93 -4.15 1.74
C GLU A 50 -5.76 -3.42 2.43
N GLN A 51 -4.81 -2.89 1.65
CA GLN A 51 -3.68 -2.12 2.17
C GLN A 51 -4.14 -0.85 2.93
N SER A 52 -5.15 -0.15 2.40
CA SER A 52 -5.70 1.05 3.04
C SER A 52 -6.35 0.74 4.39
N GLU A 53 -7.08 -0.38 4.48
CA GLU A 53 -7.68 -0.84 5.74
C GLU A 53 -6.62 -1.25 6.76
N LEU A 54 -5.54 -1.90 6.33
CA LEU A 54 -4.42 -2.27 7.19
C LEU A 54 -3.70 -1.03 7.74
N ILE A 55 -3.46 0.00 6.91
CA ILE A 55 -2.89 1.28 7.35
C ILE A 55 -3.79 1.94 8.40
N ALA A 56 -5.11 1.93 8.20
CA ALA A 56 -6.04 2.50 9.18
C ALA A 56 -5.95 1.78 10.55
N LYS A 57 -5.83 0.45 10.54
CA LYS A 57 -5.66 -0.36 11.77
C LYS A 57 -4.33 -0.04 12.46
N ILE A 58 -3.23 0.00 11.70
CA ILE A 58 -1.89 0.35 12.22
C ILE A 58 -1.90 1.74 12.84
N ASN A 59 -2.48 2.74 12.16
CA ASN A 59 -2.57 4.11 12.69
C ASN A 59 -3.34 4.20 14.02
N ASN A 60 -4.32 3.32 14.25
CA ASN A 60 -5.05 3.26 15.52
C ASN A 60 -4.18 2.64 16.62
N LEU A 61 -3.40 1.60 16.32
CA LEU A 61 -2.45 0.99 17.24
C LEU A 61 -1.34 1.98 17.62
N ASP A 62 -0.80 2.73 16.65
CA ASP A 62 0.20 3.78 16.88
C ASP A 62 -0.29 4.84 17.87
N ARG A 63 -1.56 5.24 17.78
CA ARG A 63 -2.17 6.19 18.72
C ARG A 63 -2.25 5.61 20.12
N ALA A 64 -2.71 4.37 20.25
CA ALA A 64 -2.76 3.67 21.54
C ALA A 64 -1.36 3.48 22.16
N ALA A 65 -0.37 3.11 21.33
CA ALA A 65 1.02 2.97 21.75
C ALA A 65 1.60 4.30 22.26
N ARG A 66 1.33 5.43 21.58
CA ARG A 66 1.76 6.76 22.04
C ARG A 66 1.16 7.14 23.39
N GLU A 67 -0.12 6.87 23.59
CA GLU A 67 -0.77 7.14 24.88
C GLU A 67 -0.13 6.35 26.02
N LEU A 68 0.17 5.07 25.79
CA LEU A 68 0.85 4.22 26.77
C LEU A 68 2.30 4.62 27.00
N LYS A 69 3.04 4.97 25.95
CA LYS A 69 4.40 5.53 26.08
C LYS A 69 4.43 6.77 26.94
N ASN A 70 3.49 7.70 26.74
CA ASN A 70 3.40 8.92 27.53
C ASN A 70 3.11 8.63 29.01
N LYS A 71 2.21 7.67 29.29
CA LYS A 71 1.94 7.22 30.67
C LYS A 71 3.17 6.60 31.32
N LEU A 72 3.86 5.70 30.59
CA LEU A 72 5.07 5.04 31.09
C LEU A 72 6.20 6.05 31.31
N ALA A 73 6.39 7.02 30.41
CA ALA A 73 7.37 8.09 30.55
C ALA A 73 7.11 8.91 31.83
N ALA A 74 5.85 9.30 32.07
CA ALA A 74 5.44 10.02 33.27
C ALA A 74 5.69 9.22 34.57
N GLU A 75 5.44 7.90 34.55
CA GLU A 75 5.69 7.03 35.71
C GLU A 75 7.19 6.82 35.98
N LEU A 76 8.00 6.77 34.93
CA LEU A 76 9.46 6.60 35.02
C LEU A 76 10.20 7.92 35.24
N GLY A 77 9.51 9.06 35.15
CA GLY A 77 10.11 10.39 35.30
C GLY A 77 11.07 10.75 34.17
N VAL A 78 10.80 10.27 32.95
CA VAL A 78 11.59 10.55 31.75
C VAL A 78 10.75 11.29 30.72
N ASP A 79 11.42 11.99 29.80
CA ASP A 79 10.73 12.69 28.70
C ASP A 79 10.25 11.71 27.61
N GLU A 80 11.00 10.63 27.37
CA GLU A 80 10.69 9.63 26.34
C GLU A 80 11.09 8.21 26.76
N VAL A 81 10.26 7.23 26.39
CA VAL A 81 10.52 5.81 26.61
C VAL A 81 11.44 5.27 25.51
N SER A 82 12.63 4.83 25.90
CA SER A 82 13.56 4.10 25.04
C SER A 82 13.84 2.69 25.59
N VAL A 83 14.38 1.80 24.75
CA VAL A 83 14.77 0.44 25.16
C VAL A 83 15.73 0.47 26.35
N SER A 84 16.67 1.41 26.37
CA SER A 84 17.61 1.61 27.48
C SER A 84 16.94 2.05 28.78
N VAL A 85 15.82 2.77 28.71
CA VAL A 85 15.07 3.20 29.90
C VAL A 85 14.31 2.02 30.52
N VAL A 86 13.83 1.09 29.69
CA VAL A 86 13.00 -0.05 30.14
C VAL A 86 13.79 -1.32 30.39
N SER A 87 15.10 -1.38 30.09
CA SER A 87 15.90 -2.61 30.13
C SER A 87 15.96 -3.33 31.48
N GLY A 88 15.62 -2.64 32.58
CA GLY A 88 15.54 -3.20 33.93
C GLY A 88 14.13 -3.63 34.37
N LEU A 89 13.12 -3.43 33.54
CA LEU A 89 11.73 -3.76 33.85
C LEU A 89 11.39 -5.22 33.45
N PRO A 90 10.51 -5.90 34.19
CA PRO A 90 9.97 -7.18 33.75
C PRO A 90 9.27 -7.04 32.38
N GLY A 91 9.61 -7.88 31.41
CA GLY A 91 9.06 -7.82 30.04
C GLY A 91 9.92 -7.04 29.03
N ALA A 92 11.07 -6.50 29.45
CA ALA A 92 11.91 -5.66 28.59
C ALA A 92 12.55 -6.42 27.42
N VAL A 93 12.90 -7.69 27.62
CA VAL A 93 13.51 -8.54 26.58
C VAL A 93 12.50 -8.87 25.50
N GLU A 94 11.27 -9.20 25.88
CA GLU A 94 10.16 -9.43 24.96
C GLU A 94 9.85 -8.17 24.16
N PHE A 95 9.74 -7.03 24.84
CA PHE A 95 9.54 -5.73 24.22
C PHE A 95 10.62 -5.40 23.18
N GLU A 96 11.90 -5.54 23.53
CA GLU A 96 13.01 -5.30 22.62
C GLU A 96 12.96 -6.26 21.41
N THR A 97 12.66 -7.54 21.64
CA THR A 97 12.56 -8.54 20.58
C THR A 97 11.47 -8.18 19.56
N VAL A 98 10.31 -7.70 20.04
CA VAL A 98 9.20 -7.29 19.18
C VAL A 98 9.60 -6.05 18.36
N LEU A 99 10.26 -5.07 18.96
CA LEU A 99 10.74 -3.88 18.26
C LEU A 99 11.78 -4.21 17.19
N GLN A 100 12.71 -5.12 17.46
CA GLN A 100 13.70 -5.57 16.48
C GLN A 100 13.04 -6.25 15.27
N LYS A 101 12.03 -7.10 15.51
CA LYS A 101 11.28 -7.75 14.44
C LYS A 101 10.47 -6.73 13.62
N LEU A 102 9.82 -5.76 14.27
CA LEU A 102 9.13 -4.67 13.59
C LEU A 102 10.08 -3.87 12.70
N ALA A 103 11.26 -3.50 13.21
CA ALA A 103 12.25 -2.76 12.43
C ALA A 103 12.70 -3.54 11.18
N ALA A 104 12.99 -4.84 11.31
CA ALA A 104 13.34 -5.69 10.18
C ALA A 104 12.20 -5.78 9.15
N LEU A 105 10.96 -5.94 9.62
CA LEU A 105 9.77 -6.03 8.77
C LEU A 105 9.49 -4.74 8.01
N LEU A 106 9.68 -3.58 8.65
CA LEU A 106 9.52 -2.26 8.01
C LEU A 106 10.55 -2.03 6.90
N LEU A 107 11.80 -2.47 7.10
CA LEU A 107 12.84 -2.39 6.06
C LEU A 107 12.53 -3.28 4.86
N GLU A 108 12.03 -4.49 5.11
CA GLU A 108 11.58 -5.40 4.07
C GLU A 108 10.38 -4.82 3.30
N LEU A 109 9.41 -4.27 4.02
CA LEU A 109 8.24 -3.64 3.42
C LEU A 109 8.62 -2.43 2.56
N GLN A 110 9.54 -1.58 3.04
CA GLN A 110 10.06 -0.46 2.27
C GLN A 110 10.65 -0.92 0.93
N THR A 111 11.38 -2.03 0.93
CA THR A 111 11.99 -2.60 -0.28
C THR A 111 10.92 -3.06 -1.28
N VAL A 112 9.90 -3.78 -0.81
CA VAL A 112 8.80 -4.26 -1.66
C VAL A 112 7.97 -3.10 -2.21
N GLU A 113 7.68 -2.08 -1.40
CA GLU A 113 6.90 -0.92 -1.84
C GLU A 113 7.65 -0.06 -2.87
N GLN A 114 8.98 0.03 -2.77
CA GLN A 114 9.82 0.65 -3.81
C GLN A 114 9.75 -0.12 -5.13
N GLU A 115 9.79 -1.46 -5.09
CA GLU A 115 9.59 -2.29 -6.28
C GLU A 115 8.19 -2.08 -6.88
N ASN A 116 7.15 -2.11 -6.06
CA ASN A 116 5.76 -1.87 -6.49
C ASN A 116 5.60 -0.50 -7.16
N THR A 117 6.19 0.54 -6.58
CA THR A 117 6.18 1.90 -7.13
C THR A 117 6.83 1.93 -8.51
N ALA A 118 8.01 1.34 -8.66
CA ALA A 118 8.71 1.27 -9.94
C ALA A 118 7.90 0.51 -11.01
N LEU A 119 7.25 -0.60 -10.64
CA LEU A 119 6.38 -1.36 -11.54
C LEU A 119 5.14 -0.56 -11.98
N LEU A 120 4.52 0.17 -11.06
CA LEU A 120 3.38 1.05 -11.36
C LEU A 120 3.78 2.18 -12.31
N GLU A 121 4.92 2.84 -12.08
CA GLU A 121 5.45 3.89 -12.96
C GLU A 121 5.73 3.36 -14.37
N ALA A 122 6.33 2.17 -14.48
CA ALA A 122 6.58 1.51 -15.76
C ALA A 122 5.27 1.20 -16.50
N ARG A 123 4.26 0.69 -15.80
CA ARG A 123 2.93 0.42 -16.36
C ARG A 123 2.25 1.70 -16.84
N LEU A 124 2.31 2.78 -16.05
CA LEU A 124 1.78 4.09 -16.42
C LEU A 124 2.45 4.62 -17.70
N LYS A 125 3.78 4.58 -17.77
CA LYS A 125 4.55 4.99 -18.95
C LYS A 125 4.13 4.22 -20.20
N ASN A 126 3.95 2.91 -20.09
CA ASN A 126 3.49 2.06 -21.20
C ASN A 126 2.07 2.42 -21.67
N LEU A 127 1.15 2.73 -20.75
CA LEU A 127 -0.21 3.15 -21.10
C LEU A 127 -0.22 4.52 -21.79
N VAL A 128 0.60 5.47 -21.31
CA VAL A 128 0.75 6.80 -21.95
C VAL A 128 1.30 6.66 -23.37
N GLN A 129 2.33 5.83 -23.58
CA GLN A 129 2.88 5.56 -24.90
C GLN A 129 1.83 4.95 -25.85
N LYS A 130 1.03 3.98 -25.38
CA LYS A 130 -0.06 3.40 -26.17
C LYS A 130 -1.13 4.42 -26.58
N ARG A 131 -1.41 5.42 -25.73
CA ARG A 131 -2.32 6.54 -26.07
C ARG A 131 -1.72 7.51 -27.09
N GLN A 132 -0.40 7.68 -27.11
CA GLN A 132 0.28 8.60 -28.02
C GLN A 132 0.45 8.06 -29.44
N VAL A 133 0.35 6.75 -29.66
CA VAL A 133 0.33 6.16 -31.02
C VAL A 133 -1.05 6.45 -31.63
N PRO A 134 -1.18 7.39 -32.59
CA PRO A 134 -2.46 7.60 -33.25
C PRO A 134 -2.79 6.35 -34.07
N PRO A 135 -4.07 5.95 -34.18
CA PRO A 135 -4.45 4.89 -35.09
C PRO A 135 -3.93 5.22 -36.49
N PRO A 136 -3.40 4.24 -37.25
CA PRO A 136 -2.81 4.49 -38.55
C PRO A 136 -3.81 5.25 -39.42
N LYS A 137 -3.42 6.45 -39.89
CA LYS A 137 -4.25 7.42 -40.65
C LYS A 137 -5.01 6.83 -41.86
N ARG A 138 -4.69 5.60 -42.28
CA ARG A 138 -5.39 4.85 -43.33
C ARG A 138 -6.82 4.41 -42.96
N SER A 139 -7.12 4.09 -41.69
CA SER A 139 -8.46 3.60 -41.30
C SER A 139 -9.52 4.71 -41.25
N ILE A 140 -9.13 5.94 -40.90
CA ILE A 140 -10.04 7.10 -40.82
C ILE A 140 -10.52 7.51 -42.22
N ARG A 141 -9.64 7.47 -43.24
CA ARG A 141 -10.01 7.77 -44.63
C ARG A 141 -11.04 6.77 -45.19
N LEU A 142 -10.96 5.50 -44.80
CA LEU A 142 -11.90 4.45 -45.24
C LEU A 142 -13.27 4.56 -44.55
N ALA A 143 -13.30 4.94 -43.27
CA ALA A 143 -14.56 5.13 -42.53
C ALA A 143 -15.38 6.33 -43.04
N TYR A 144 -14.72 7.44 -43.41
CA TYR A 144 -15.40 8.61 -43.97
C TYR A 144 -15.77 8.46 -45.44
N ARG A 145 -14.97 7.74 -46.25
CA ARG A 145 -15.31 7.46 -47.65
C ARG A 145 -16.58 6.61 -47.79
N LYS A 146 -16.78 5.63 -46.90
CA LYS A 146 -18.01 4.82 -46.90
C LYS A 146 -19.26 5.59 -46.49
N ARG A 147 -19.14 6.72 -45.77
CA ARG A 147 -20.27 7.60 -45.42
C ARG A 147 -20.62 8.57 -46.55
N SER A 148 -19.64 9.07 -47.29
CA SER A 148 -19.91 9.96 -48.44
C SER A 148 -20.42 9.22 -49.67
N GLU A 149 -20.09 7.93 -49.85
CA GLU A 149 -20.58 7.13 -50.99
C GLU A 149 -22.02 6.61 -50.78
N SER A 150 -22.58 6.70 -49.57
CA SER A 150 -23.93 6.19 -49.24
C SER A 150 -25.04 7.26 -49.28
N ASP A 151 -24.70 8.54 -49.36
CA ASP A 151 -25.70 9.64 -49.44
C ASP A 151 -25.97 10.12 -50.88
N ASP A 152 -25.13 9.75 -51.85
CA ASP A 152 -25.24 10.24 -53.25
C ASP A 152 -26.11 9.34 -54.16
N SER A 153 -26.55 8.16 -53.70
CA SER A 153 -27.34 7.22 -54.52
C SER A 153 -28.87 7.36 -54.38
N ALA A 154 -29.38 8.40 -53.73
CA ALA A 154 -30.82 8.58 -53.49
C ALA A 154 -31.51 9.61 -54.41
N ILE A 155 -30.79 10.27 -55.32
CA ILE A 155 -31.39 11.27 -56.24
C ILE A 155 -30.96 11.00 -57.68
N ASP A 156 -31.50 9.96 -58.31
CA ASP A 156 -31.96 10.08 -59.71
C ASP A 156 -32.74 8.84 -60.18
N LYS A 157 -34.06 8.84 -59.98
CA LYS A 157 -35.02 8.05 -60.79
C LYS A 157 -36.41 8.69 -60.76
N LYS A 158 -36.54 9.94 -61.21
CA LYS A 158 -37.80 10.45 -61.77
C LYS A 158 -37.51 11.61 -62.72
N ARG A 159 -37.27 11.30 -63.99
CA ARG A 159 -37.83 12.01 -65.15
C ARG A 159 -37.57 11.22 -66.43
#